data_AF-A0A0P9QZD2-F1
#
_entry.id   AF-A0A0P9QZD2-F1
#
_cell.length_a   1.000
_cell.length_b   1.000
_cell.length_c   1.000
_cell.angle_alpha   90.00
_cell.angle_beta   90.00
_cell.angle_gamma   90.00
#
_symmetry.space_group_name_H-M   'P 1'
#
loop_
_entity.id
_entity.type
_entity.pdbx_description
1 polymer ?
#
loop_
_entity_poly.entity_id
_entity_poly.type
_entity_poly.pdbx_seq_one_letter_code
_entity_poly.pdbx_strand_id
1 'polypeptide(L)'
;MAVCIAAFNFKDMRIVSGLTLAGSMPALCAHPTLTSNVKFMNFYPFNDIETISPRPMLFIAGSKAHSLEFSEEAYKLAGQPKQLIIVPEAGHVDLYDRVDLIPFDKLGEFFKNNLK
;
A
#
# COMPACT_ATOMS: atom_id res chain seq x y z
N MET A 1 -11.90 -4.07 -0.72
CA MET A 1 -10.55 -4.35 -0.18
C MET A 1 -9.67 -3.27 -0.76
N ALA A 2 -9.30 -2.25 0.04
CA ALA A 2 -8.36 -1.21 -0.40
C ALA A 2 -6.97 -1.81 -0.28
N VAL A 3 -6.36 -2.14 -1.41
CA VAL A 3 -5.03 -2.75 -1.44
C VAL A 3 -4.02 -1.63 -1.67
N CYS A 4 -3.45 -1.08 -0.59
CA CYS A 4 -2.19 -0.37 -0.69
C CYS A 4 -1.08 -1.41 -0.83
N ILE A 5 -0.59 -1.65 -2.05
CA ILE A 5 0.65 -2.40 -2.23
C ILE A 5 1.82 -1.45 -1.97
N ALA A 6 2.35 -1.51 -0.74
CA ALA A 6 3.69 -1.04 -0.47
C ALA A 6 4.64 -2.18 -0.85
N ALA A 7 5.20 -2.17 -2.06
CA ALA A 7 6.37 -3.01 -2.31
C ALA A 7 7.58 -2.31 -1.67
N PHE A 8 8.13 -2.94 -0.65
CA PHE A 8 9.32 -2.47 0.04
C PHE A 8 10.55 -2.83 -0.80
N ASN A 9 11.13 -1.84 -1.49
CA ASN A 9 12.46 -1.99 -2.08
C ASN A 9 13.51 -1.90 -0.97
N PHE A 10 14.14 -3.04 -0.67
CA PHE A 10 15.06 -3.20 0.47
C PHE A 10 16.35 -2.37 0.35
N LYS A 11 16.64 -1.80 -0.82
CA LYS A 11 17.96 -1.23 -1.14
C LYS A 11 18.17 0.22 -0.66
N ASP A 12 17.11 0.94 -0.32
CA ASP A 12 17.16 2.36 0.06
C ASP A 12 16.56 2.63 1.46
N MET A 13 16.64 1.65 2.37
CA MET A 13 16.04 1.72 3.70
C MET A 13 16.83 2.62 4.68
N ARG A 14 16.86 3.94 4.45
CA ARG A 14 16.96 4.93 5.54
C ARG A 14 15.54 5.25 6.00
N ILE A 15 14.95 4.31 6.74
CA ILE A 15 13.67 4.55 7.42
C ILE A 15 13.91 5.64 8.47
N VAL A 16 13.19 6.75 8.30
CA VAL A 16 13.08 7.86 9.25
C VAL A 16 12.72 7.28 10.62
N SER A 17 13.44 7.71 11.65
CA SER A 17 13.35 7.25 13.03
C SER A 17 11.90 7.24 13.57
N GLY A 18 11.23 6.09 13.51
CA GLY A 18 9.88 5.89 14.03
C GLY A 18 9.89 4.94 15.25
N LEU A 19 9.68 5.51 16.43
CA LEU A 19 9.47 4.84 17.74
C LEU A 19 10.36 3.63 18.05
N THR A 20 11.60 3.89 18.48
CA THR A 20 12.31 2.95 19.37
C THR A 20 11.81 3.18 20.80
N LEU A 21 11.20 2.18 21.43
CA LEU A 21 10.87 2.21 22.86
C LEU A 21 12.14 2.48 23.67
N ALA A 22 12.07 3.32 24.70
CA ALA A 22 13.24 3.62 25.52
C ALA A 22 13.84 2.31 26.10
N GLY A 23 15.06 1.98 25.70
CA GLY A 23 15.77 0.76 26.10
C GLY A 23 15.70 -0.41 25.10
N SER A 24 14.93 -0.32 24.01
CA SER A 24 14.99 -1.30 22.92
C SER A 24 16.08 -0.94 21.90
N MET A 25 16.70 -1.95 21.30
CA MET A 25 17.65 -1.72 20.21
C MET A 25 16.89 -1.21 18.98
N PRO A 26 17.37 -0.18 18.26
CA PRO A 26 16.71 0.37 17.07
C PRO A 26 16.36 -0.68 16.00
N ALA A 27 17.13 -1.77 15.93
CA ALA A 27 16.93 -2.86 15.00
C ALA A 27 15.69 -3.73 15.30
N LEU A 28 15.14 -3.72 16.52
CA LEU A 28 14.08 -4.65 16.91
C LEU A 28 12.68 -4.24 16.42
N CYS A 29 12.46 -2.96 16.11
CA CYS A 29 11.12 -2.46 15.76
C CYS A 29 10.82 -2.51 14.26
N ALA A 30 11.85 -2.49 13.40
CA ALA A 30 11.69 -2.36 11.95
C ALA A 30 12.40 -3.45 11.12
N HIS A 31 13.14 -4.35 11.76
CA HIS A 31 13.87 -5.41 11.03
C HIS A 31 13.02 -6.68 10.93
N PRO A 32 12.78 -7.21 9.71
CA PRO A 32 12.14 -8.52 9.57
C PRO A 32 13.04 -9.62 10.15
N THR A 33 12.43 -10.65 10.76
CA THR A 33 13.20 -11.80 11.25
C THR A 33 13.82 -12.56 10.10
N LEU A 34 14.97 -13.21 10.32
CA LEU A 34 15.63 -14.04 9.28
C LEU A 34 14.68 -15.10 8.71
N THR A 35 13.81 -15.67 9.54
CA THR A 35 12.82 -16.68 9.14
C THR A 35 11.67 -16.10 8.30
N SER A 36 11.42 -14.79 8.37
CA SER A 36 10.37 -14.13 7.57
C SER A 36 10.82 -13.81 6.14
N ASN A 37 12.12 -13.61 5.91
CA ASN A 37 12.67 -13.28 4.60
C ASN A 37 12.37 -14.34 3.54
N VAL A 38 12.47 -15.62 3.89
CA VAL A 38 12.18 -16.72 2.95
C VAL A 38 10.73 -16.68 2.46
N LYS A 39 9.79 -16.33 3.35
CA LYS A 39 8.37 -16.20 2.99
C LYS A 39 8.13 -15.00 2.08
N PHE A 40 8.79 -13.87 2.35
CA PHE A 40 8.66 -12.66 1.55
C PHE A 40 9.19 -12.86 0.12
N MET A 41 10.34 -13.52 -0.04
CA MET A 41 10.93 -13.79 -1.35
C MET A 41 10.09 -14.78 -2.20
N ASN A 42 9.28 -15.62 -1.55
CA ASN A 42 8.41 -16.58 -2.22
C ASN A 42 6.94 -16.12 -2.30
N PHE A 43 6.67 -14.84 -2.02
CA PHE A 43 5.32 -14.27 -2.04
C PHE A 43 5.10 -13.45 -3.32
N TYR A 44 4.06 -13.81 -4.06
CA TYR A 44 3.70 -13.16 -5.32
C TYR A 44 2.37 -12.39 -5.13
N PRO A 45 2.41 -11.09 -4.80
CA PRO A 45 1.24 -10.35 -4.31
C PRO A 45 0.13 -10.16 -5.37
N PHE A 46 0.46 -10.26 -6.65
CA PHE A 46 -0.50 -10.05 -7.75
C PHE A 46 -1.01 -11.35 -8.36
N ASN A 47 -0.51 -12.50 -7.93
CA ASN A 47 -1.08 -13.77 -8.39
C ASN A 47 -2.55 -13.82 -8.00
N ASP A 48 -3.38 -14.21 -8.97
CA ASP A 48 -4.82 -14.35 -8.82
C ASP A 48 -5.57 -13.05 -8.47
N ILE A 49 -4.98 -11.86 -8.66
CA ILE A 49 -5.65 -10.57 -8.40
C ILE A 49 -6.95 -10.40 -9.22
N GLU A 50 -7.01 -11.02 -10.40
CA GLU A 50 -8.20 -11.09 -11.25
C GLU A 50 -9.38 -11.81 -10.57
N THR A 51 -9.12 -12.78 -9.69
CA THR A 51 -10.13 -13.54 -8.94
C THR A 51 -10.84 -12.71 -7.88
N ILE A 52 -10.37 -11.48 -7.62
CA ILE A 52 -11.09 -10.55 -6.76
C ILE A 52 -12.41 -10.12 -7.42
N SER A 53 -12.45 -10.06 -8.75
CA SER A 53 -13.68 -9.86 -9.52
C SER A 53 -14.73 -10.91 -9.15
N PRO A 54 -16.03 -10.55 -9.02
CA PRO A 54 -16.66 -9.27 -9.35
C PRO A 54 -16.65 -8.23 -8.22
N ARG A 55 -15.89 -8.46 -7.14
CA ARG A 55 -15.84 -7.51 -6.03
C ARG A 55 -15.12 -6.23 -6.46
N PRO A 56 -15.66 -5.06 -6.13
CA PRO A 56 -15.08 -3.79 -6.53
C PRO A 56 -13.74 -3.56 -5.84
N MET A 57 -12.79 -2.99 -6.60
CA MET A 57 -11.46 -2.63 -6.10
C MET A 57 -11.18 -1.15 -6.31
N LEU A 58 -10.62 -0.52 -5.28
CA LEU A 58 -10.18 0.87 -5.29
C LEU A 58 -8.71 0.92 -4.89
N PHE A 59 -7.90 1.47 -5.78
CA PHE A 59 -6.48 1.74 -5.59
C PHE A 59 -6.28 3.23 -5.37
N ILE A 60 -5.47 3.60 -4.38
CA ILE A 60 -5.12 5.00 -4.07
C ILE A 60 -3.60 5.07 -3.97
N ALA A 61 -3.00 5.96 -4.76
CA ALA A 61 -1.56 6.18 -4.77
C ALA A 61 -1.24 7.68 -4.92
N GLY A 62 -0.12 8.12 -4.36
CA GLY A 62 0.37 9.48 -4.54
C GLY A 62 1.14 9.64 -5.85
N SER A 63 1.02 10.79 -6.52
CA SER A 63 1.67 11.05 -7.81
C SER A 63 3.20 11.11 -7.73
N LYS A 64 3.75 11.41 -6.55
CA LYS A 64 5.20 11.44 -6.28
C LYS A 64 5.68 10.22 -5.49
N ALA A 65 4.80 9.24 -5.26
CA ALA A 65 5.19 8.03 -4.56
C ALA A 65 6.07 7.16 -5.47
N HIS A 66 7.25 6.77 -4.98
CA HIS A 66 8.06 5.75 -5.65
C HIS A 66 7.31 4.42 -5.82
N SER A 67 6.33 4.15 -4.95
CA SER A 67 5.49 2.96 -5.00
C SER A 67 4.28 3.07 -5.93
N LEU A 68 4.15 4.16 -6.70
CA LEU A 68 3.06 4.33 -7.68
C LEU A 68 3.03 3.20 -8.71
N GLU A 69 4.21 2.78 -9.19
CA GLU A 69 4.36 1.71 -10.18
C GLU A 69 3.65 0.41 -9.77
N PHE A 70 3.69 0.04 -8.49
CA PHE A 70 3.02 -1.16 -7.98
C PHE A 70 1.50 -1.04 -8.03
N SER A 71 0.97 0.16 -7.77
CA SER A 71 -0.48 0.41 -7.84
C SER A 71 -0.97 0.41 -9.29
N GLU A 72 -0.17 0.92 -10.22
CA GLU A 72 -0.47 0.87 -11.65
C GLU A 72 -0.42 -0.56 -12.21
N GLU A 73 0.58 -1.34 -11.82
CA GLU A 73 0.70 -2.74 -12.22
C GLU A 73 -0.47 -3.58 -11.67
N ALA A 74 -0.77 -3.45 -10.38
CA ALA A 74 -1.93 -4.10 -9.77
C ALA A 74 -3.24 -3.68 -10.44
N TYR A 75 -3.40 -2.40 -10.77
CA TYR A 75 -4.56 -1.92 -11.51
C TYR A 75 -4.64 -2.53 -12.90
N LYS A 76 -3.53 -2.73 -13.61
CA LYS A 76 -3.52 -3.39 -14.93
C LYS A 76 -3.99 -4.84 -14.84
N LEU A 77 -3.44 -5.60 -13.88
CA LEU A 77 -3.73 -7.02 -13.67
C LEU A 77 -5.12 -7.29 -13.05
N ALA A 78 -5.67 -6.34 -12.30
CA ALA A 78 -6.96 -6.45 -11.64
C ALA A 78 -8.15 -6.70 -12.59
N GLY A 79 -9.13 -7.50 -12.15
CA GLY A 79 -10.43 -7.61 -12.82
C GLY A 79 -11.34 -6.38 -12.60
N GLN A 80 -12.40 -6.24 -13.41
CA GLN A 80 -13.44 -5.21 -13.21
C GLN A 80 -14.50 -5.66 -12.20
N PRO A 81 -15.14 -4.76 -11.43
CA PRO A 81 -15.00 -3.30 -11.45
C PRO A 81 -13.81 -2.78 -10.63
N LYS A 82 -12.96 -1.92 -11.23
CA LYS A 82 -11.77 -1.35 -10.59
C LYS A 82 -11.65 0.16 -10.81
N GLN A 83 -11.06 0.86 -9.84
CA GLN A 83 -10.80 2.30 -9.88
C GLN A 83 -9.41 2.62 -9.35
N LEU A 84 -8.71 3.58 -9.96
CA LEU A 84 -7.42 4.10 -9.51
C LEU A 84 -7.52 5.61 -9.27
N ILE A 85 -7.18 6.05 -8.07
CA ILE A 85 -7.12 7.45 -7.67
C ILE A 85 -5.66 7.83 -7.47
N ILE A 86 -5.21 8.83 -8.21
CA ILE A 86 -3.88 9.43 -8.06
C ILE A 86 -4.03 10.73 -7.28
N VAL A 87 -3.47 10.80 -6.09
CA VAL A 87 -3.45 12.00 -5.24
C VAL A 87 -2.29 12.89 -5.71
N PRO A 88 -2.55 14.11 -6.19
CA PRO A 88 -1.50 15.00 -6.69
C PRO A 88 -0.56 15.41 -5.55
N GLU A 89 0.72 15.55 -5.88
CA GLU A 89 1.80 16.01 -4.99
C GLU A 89 2.08 15.15 -3.75
N ALA A 90 1.34 14.05 -3.54
CA ALA A 90 1.53 13.14 -2.42
C ALA A 90 2.64 12.10 -2.70
N GLY A 91 3.52 11.92 -1.73
CA GLY A 91 4.46 10.79 -1.65
C GLY A 91 3.86 9.55 -1.01
N HIS A 92 4.67 8.50 -0.84
CA HIS A 92 4.21 7.24 -0.21
C HIS A 92 3.80 7.42 1.25
N VAL A 93 4.63 8.15 2.02
CA VAL A 93 4.42 8.35 3.46
C VAL A 93 3.36 9.42 3.72
N ASP A 94 3.16 10.37 2.81
CA ASP A 94 2.19 11.45 2.99
C ASP A 94 0.76 10.96 3.16
N LEU A 95 0.42 9.81 2.57
CA LEU A 95 -0.91 9.19 2.73
C LEU A 95 -1.09 8.43 4.05
N TYR A 96 -0.09 8.43 4.95
CA TYR A 96 -0.18 7.74 6.26
C TYR A 96 -0.73 8.66 7.35
N ASP A 97 -0.31 9.93 7.37
CA ASP A 97 -0.57 10.86 8.46
C ASP A 97 -1.13 12.23 8.02
N ARG A 98 -0.92 12.65 6.77
CA ARG A 98 -1.45 13.92 6.27
C ARG A 98 -2.91 13.77 5.86
N VAL A 99 -3.79 13.95 6.84
CA VAL A 99 -5.25 13.86 6.68
C VAL A 99 -5.80 14.73 5.55
N ASP A 100 -5.17 15.86 5.24
CA ASP A 100 -5.59 16.76 4.17
C ASP A 100 -5.37 16.20 2.76
N LEU A 101 -4.47 15.23 2.60
CA LEU A 101 -4.16 14.59 1.32
C LEU A 101 -4.91 13.28 1.12
N ILE A 102 -5.44 12.69 2.20
CA ILE A 102 -6.15 11.41 2.12
C ILE A 102 -7.56 11.65 1.57
N PRO A 103 -7.96 11.00 0.47
CA PRO A 103 -9.28 11.19 -0.14
C PRO A 103 -10.38 10.42 0.64
N PHE A 104 -10.65 10.83 1.88
CA PHE A 104 -11.63 10.18 2.77
C PHE A 104 -13.04 10.16 2.18
N ASP A 105 -13.45 11.20 1.46
CA ASP A 105 -14.76 11.26 0.81
C ASP A 105 -14.92 10.13 -0.21
N LYS A 106 -13.89 9.86 -1.02
CA LYS A 106 -13.92 8.80 -2.03
C LYS A 106 -13.91 7.41 -1.40
N LEU A 107 -13.17 7.22 -0.32
CA LEU A 107 -13.23 5.99 0.47
C LEU A 107 -14.64 5.78 1.05
N GLY A 108 -15.21 6.83 1.63
CA GLY A 108 -16.56 6.80 2.18
C GLY A 108 -17.62 6.46 1.15
N GLU A 109 -17.61 7.13 -0.01
CA GLU A 109 -18.49 6.83 -1.15
C GLU A 109 -18.34 5.38 -1.62
N PHE A 110 -17.10 4.93 -1.81
CA PHE A 110 -16.82 3.57 -2.27
C PHE A 110 -17.37 2.52 -1.31
N PHE A 111 -17.12 2.64 -0.01
CA PHE A 111 -17.60 1.66 0.95
C PHE A 111 -19.12 1.69 1.11
N LYS A 112 -19.74 2.88 1.18
CA LYS A 112 -21.22 3.00 1.26
C LYS A 112 -21.93 2.36 0.07
N ASN A 113 -21.36 2.46 -1.13
CA ASN A 113 -21.97 1.91 -2.33
C ASN A 113 -21.81 0.39 -2.46
N ASN A 114 -20.75 -0.18 -1.89
CA ASN A 114 -20.33 -1.56 -2.15
C ASN A 114 -20.42 -2.50 -0.93
N LEU A 115 -20.60 -1.97 0.29
CA LEU A 115 -20.88 -2.74 1.51
C LEU A 115 -22.34 -2.51 1.90
N LYS A 116 -23.22 -3.39 1.42
CA LYS A 116 -24.63 -3.47 1.83
C LYS A 116 -24.83 -4.66 2.76
#